data_AF-A0A2D9CHN9-F1
#
_entry.id   AF-A0A2D9CHN9-F1
#
_cell.length_a   1.000
_cell.length_b   1.000
_cell.length_c   1.000
_cell.angle_alpha   90.00
_cell.angle_beta   90.00
_cell.angle_gamma   90.00
#
_symmetry.space_group_name_H-M   'P 1'
#
loop_
_entity.id
_entity.type
_entity.pdbx_description
1 polymer ?
#
loop_
_entity_poly.entity_id
_entity_poly.type
_entity_poly.pdbx_seq_one_letter_code
_entity_poly.pdbx_strand_id
1 'polypeptide(L)'
;MTSFIMDWWNLIMDHQRNPLSNIKDLRVRHLIMQILAWMWCIVFTAMTGTWMYLGVNILFHALLLCGIFITVSVFEAAKRKPQIFYTLRGEGGEHE
;
A
#
# COMPACT_ATOMS: atom_id res chain seq x y z
N MET A 1 21.10 0.57 -2.67
CA MET A 1 19.88 1.17 -3.26
C MET A 1 18.62 0.74 -2.51
N THR A 2 18.37 -0.57 -2.39
CA THR A 2 17.15 -1.10 -1.72
C THR A 2 17.07 -0.77 -0.23
N SER A 3 18.20 -0.78 0.49
CA SER A 3 18.26 -0.37 1.91
C SER A 3 17.79 1.07 2.11
N PHE A 4 18.30 2.01 1.30
CA PHE A 4 17.89 3.41 1.35
C PHE A 4 16.37 3.58 1.20
N ILE A 5 15.77 2.95 0.19
CA ILE A 5 14.31 3.03 -0.04
C ILE A 5 13.54 2.44 1.15
N MET A 6 14.00 1.31 1.70
CA MET A 6 13.39 0.70 2.88
C MET A 6 13.54 1.57 4.14
N ASP A 7 14.69 2.21 4.34
CA ASP A 7 14.94 3.08 5.49
C ASP A 7 14.04 4.32 5.46
N TRP A 8 13.89 4.95 4.29
CA TRP A 8 12.95 6.06 4.09
C TRP A 8 11.50 5.64 4.26
N TRP A 9 11.12 4.49 3.69
CA TRP A 9 9.78 3.94 3.85
C TRP A 9 9.48 3.70 5.33
N ASN A 10 10.38 3.07 6.06
CA ASN A 10 10.22 2.82 7.49
C ASN A 10 10.15 4.13 8.28
N LEU A 11 10.94 5.15 7.92
CA LEU A 11 10.88 6.45 8.59
C LEU A 11 9.48 7.10 8.49
N ILE A 12 8.83 6.98 7.34
CA ILE A 12 7.54 7.62 7.08
C ILE A 12 6.37 6.73 7.55
N MET A 13 6.40 5.45 7.21
CA MET A 13 5.26 4.54 7.34
C MET A 13 5.28 3.69 8.61
N ASP A 14 6.44 3.49 9.26
CA ASP A 14 6.51 2.71 10.49
C ASP A 14 6.12 3.57 11.70
N HIS A 15 4.99 3.22 12.32
CA HIS A 15 4.50 3.84 13.55
C HIS A 15 5.46 3.78 14.77
N GLN A 16 6.53 2.97 14.72
CA GLN A 16 7.57 2.91 15.75
C GLN A 16 8.74 3.86 15.46
N ARG A 17 8.99 4.20 14.20
CA ARG A 17 10.15 5.03 13.79
C ARG A 17 9.79 6.45 13.40
N ASN A 18 8.57 6.64 12.91
CA ASN A 18 7.96 7.93 12.64
C ASN A 18 7.96 8.82 13.91
N PRO A 19 8.16 10.15 13.82
CA PRO A 19 7.97 11.11 14.92
C PRO A 19 6.70 10.92 15.78
N LEU A 20 5.63 10.37 15.22
CA LEU A 20 4.39 9.99 15.91
C LEU A 20 4.56 8.84 16.92
N SER A 21 5.69 8.13 16.91
CA SER A 21 6.03 7.08 17.88
C SER A 21 6.16 7.60 19.31
N ASN A 22 6.30 8.91 19.52
CA ASN A 22 6.36 9.53 20.83
C ASN A 22 5.02 9.41 21.62
N ILE A 23 3.91 9.16 20.93
CA ILE A 23 2.58 9.00 21.54
C ILE A 23 2.45 7.56 22.01
N LYS A 24 2.19 7.25 23.29
CA LYS A 24 2.19 5.84 23.76
C LYS A 24 1.03 4.97 23.24
N ASP A 25 -0.09 5.57 22.80
CA ASP A 25 -1.27 4.84 22.35
C ASP A 25 -1.20 4.49 20.84
N LEU A 26 -1.20 3.19 20.53
CA LEU A 26 -1.18 2.68 19.15
C LEU A 26 -2.39 3.10 18.32
N ARG A 27 -3.58 3.20 18.93
CA ARG A 27 -4.80 3.57 18.20
C ARG A 27 -4.73 5.02 17.73
N VAL A 28 -4.18 5.89 18.58
CA VAL A 28 -4.00 7.31 18.28
C VAL A 28 -2.96 7.49 17.17
N ARG A 29 -1.83 6.75 17.22
CA ARG A 29 -0.83 6.77 16.14
C ARG A 29 -1.44 6.39 14.79
N HIS A 30 -2.20 5.29 14.77
CA HIS A 30 -2.83 4.82 13.54
C HIS A 30 -3.88 5.82 13.02
N LEU A 31 -4.70 6.37 13.92
CA LEU A 31 -5.70 7.39 13.56
C LEU A 31 -5.05 8.63 12.95
N ILE A 32 -3.95 9.14 13.52
CA ILE A 32 -3.30 10.34 12.99
C ILE A 32 -2.63 10.05 11.63
N MET A 33 -2.01 8.88 11.48
CA MET A 33 -1.49 8.42 10.18
C MET A 33 -2.60 8.36 9.12
N GLN A 34 -3.78 7.87 9.48
CA GLN A 34 -4.95 7.89 8.60
C GLN A 34 -5.39 9.32 8.29
N ILE A 35 -5.58 10.18 9.28
CA ILE A 35 -5.99 11.59 9.08
C ILE A 35 -5.01 12.31 8.15
N LEU A 36 -3.72 12.05 8.27
CA LEU A 36 -2.71 12.63 7.38
C LEU A 36 -2.89 12.15 5.94
N ALA A 37 -3.17 10.86 5.72
CA ALA A 37 -3.54 10.35 4.41
C ALA A 37 -4.83 11.00 3.87
N TRP A 38 -5.85 11.18 4.72
CA TRP A 38 -7.10 11.86 4.37
C TRP A 38 -6.90 13.34 4.01
N MET A 39 -6.00 14.04 4.69
CA MET A 39 -5.61 15.41 4.36
C MET A 39 -5.11 15.50 2.92
N TRP A 40 -4.19 14.61 2.52
CA TRP A 40 -3.63 14.59 1.17
C TRP A 40 -4.69 14.29 0.11
N CYS A 41 -5.64 13.39 0.37
CA CYS A 41 -6.78 13.16 -0.53
C CYS A 41 -7.60 14.44 -0.77
N ILE A 42 -7.81 15.25 0.26
CA ILE A 42 -8.53 16.53 0.15
C ILE A 42 -7.69 17.54 -0.65
N VAL A 43 -6.39 17.62 -0.40
CA VAL A 43 -5.48 18.51 -1.16
C VAL A 43 -5.50 18.17 -2.65
N PHE A 44 -5.38 16.90 -3.02
CA PHE A 44 -5.44 16.50 -4.43
C PHE A 44 -6.80 16.82 -5.06
N THR A 45 -7.90 16.57 -4.35
CA THR A 45 -9.25 16.91 -4.84
C THR A 45 -9.46 18.42 -5.01
N ALA A 46 -8.92 19.22 -4.09
CA ALA A 46 -8.96 20.66 -4.17
C ALA A 46 -8.11 21.18 -5.35
N MET A 47 -6.93 20.59 -5.57
CA MET A 47 -6.07 20.91 -6.72
C MET A 47 -6.72 20.59 -8.06
N THR A 48 -7.50 19.51 -8.18
CA THR A 48 -8.23 19.19 -9.42
C THR A 48 -9.51 20.03 -9.59
N GLY A 49 -9.83 20.94 -8.66
CA GLY A 49 -10.95 21.87 -8.74
C GLY A 49 -12.34 21.22 -8.64
N THR A 50 -12.40 19.95 -8.24
CA THR A 50 -13.61 19.12 -8.37
C THR A 50 -14.10 18.63 -7.01
N TRP A 51 -14.62 19.55 -6.21
CA TRP A 51 -15.21 19.26 -4.89
C TRP A 51 -16.30 18.18 -4.91
N MET A 52 -17.03 18.04 -6.02
CA MET A 52 -18.06 17.02 -6.22
C MET A 52 -17.50 15.58 -6.32
N TYR A 53 -16.20 15.41 -6.58
CA TYR A 53 -15.58 14.11 -6.83
C TYR A 53 -14.72 13.61 -5.68
N LEU A 54 -14.79 14.22 -4.49
CA LEU A 54 -14.03 13.78 -3.31
C LEU A 54 -14.22 12.27 -3.03
N GLY A 55 -15.47 11.79 -3.08
CA GLY A 55 -15.79 10.37 -2.91
C GLY A 55 -15.20 9.47 -4.00
N VAL A 56 -15.20 9.94 -5.25
CA VAL A 56 -14.62 9.23 -6.40
C VAL A 56 -13.10 9.17 -6.27
N ASN A 57 -12.46 10.25 -5.82
CA ASN A 57 -11.02 10.32 -5.58
C ASN A 57 -10.59 9.30 -4.50
N ILE A 58 -11.34 9.21 -3.40
CA ILE A 58 -11.11 8.22 -2.34
C ILE A 58 -11.25 6.79 -2.89
N LEU A 59 -12.28 6.53 -3.70
CA LEU A 59 -12.49 5.22 -4.32
C LEU A 59 -11.33 4.81 -5.23
N PHE A 60 -10.87 5.71 -6.11
CA PHE A 60 -9.74 5.43 -7.00
C PHE A 60 -8.43 5.20 -6.22
N HIS A 61 -8.17 5.96 -5.16
CA HIS A 61 -7.01 5.73 -4.30
C HIS A 61 -7.09 4.37 -3.58
N ALA A 62 -8.27 4.00 -3.08
CA ALA A 62 -8.47 2.69 -2.45
C ALA A 62 -8.26 1.53 -3.46
N LEU A 63 -8.74 1.68 -4.69
CA LEU A 63 -8.51 0.73 -5.78
C LEU A 63 -7.03 0.62 -6.13
N LEU A 64 -6.32 1.75 -6.18
CA LEU A 64 -4.89 1.79 -6.47
C LEU A 64 -4.07 1.08 -5.36
N LEU A 65 -4.37 1.37 -4.09
CA LEU A 65 -3.74 0.67 -2.96
C LEU A 65 -4.06 -0.82 -2.97
N CYS A 66 -5.29 -1.20 -3.32
CA CYS A 66 -5.70 -2.60 -3.47
C CYS A 66 -4.89 -3.31 -4.57
N GLY A 67 -4.73 -2.69 -5.75
CA GLY A 67 -3.92 -3.23 -6.84
C GLY A 67 -2.45 -3.43 -6.45
N ILE A 68 -1.86 -2.46 -5.73
CA ILE A 68 -0.50 -2.59 -5.19
C ILE A 68 -0.42 -3.74 -4.20
N PHE A 69 -1.38 -3.85 -3.27
CA PHE A 69 -1.42 -4.91 -2.28
C PHE A 69 -1.52 -6.31 -2.92
N ILE A 70 -2.38 -6.46 -3.93
CA ILE A 70 -2.52 -7.70 -4.71
C ILE A 70 -1.18 -8.03 -5.40
N THR A 71 -0.55 -7.06 -6.06
CA THR A 71 0.72 -7.26 -6.76
C THR A 71 1.82 -7.73 -5.79
N VAL A 72 1.96 -7.07 -4.64
CA VAL A 72 2.90 -7.47 -3.59
C VAL A 72 2.58 -8.87 -3.07
N SER A 73 1.29 -9.19 -2.87
CA SER A 73 0.86 -10.53 -2.42
C SER A 73 1.21 -11.62 -3.43
N VAL A 74 1.05 -11.35 -4.73
CA VAL A 74 1.45 -12.26 -5.82
C VAL A 74 2.97 -12.45 -5.83
N PHE A 75 3.75 -11.37 -5.72
CA PHE A 75 5.22 -11.47 -5.68
C PHE A 75 5.72 -12.23 -4.44
N GLU A 76 5.12 -11.98 -3.27
CA GLU A 76 5.47 -12.70 -2.04
C GLU A 76 5.04 -14.17 -2.12
N ALA A 77 3.89 -14.48 -2.73
CA ALA A 77 3.48 -15.85 -3.01
C ALA A 77 4.46 -16.55 -3.95
N ALA A 78 4.92 -15.88 -5.01
CA ALA A 78 5.91 -16.42 -5.94
C ALA A 78 7.25 -16.70 -5.25
N LYS A 79 7.67 -15.81 -4.34
CA LYS A 79 8.90 -15.97 -3.56
C LYS A 79 8.80 -17.09 -2.52
N ARG A 80 7.67 -17.21 -1.79
CA ARG A 80 7.53 -18.18 -0.68
C ARG A 80 7.05 -19.57 -1.09
N LYS A 81 6.17 -19.66 -2.08
CA LYS A 81 5.55 -20.91 -2.54
C LYS A 81 5.40 -20.89 -4.07
N PRO A 82 6.51 -20.94 -4.82
CA PRO A 82 6.48 -20.90 -6.28
C PRO A 82 5.67 -22.07 -6.88
N GLN A 83 5.53 -23.20 -6.18
CA GLN A 83 4.69 -24.32 -6.60
C GLN A 83 3.23 -23.97 -6.90
N ILE A 84 2.67 -22.93 -6.27
CA ILE A 84 1.30 -22.48 -6.56
C ILE A 84 1.18 -22.04 -8.02
N PHE A 85 2.23 -21.45 -8.60
CA PHE A 85 2.26 -21.01 -9.99
C PHE A 85 2.56 -22.16 -10.97
N TYR A 86 3.26 -23.21 -10.51
CA TYR A 86 3.48 -24.43 -11.31
C TYR A 86 2.22 -25.30 -11.39
N THR A 87 1.41 -25.38 -10.32
CA THR A 87 0.12 -26.10 -10.34
C THR A 87 -0.96 -25.38 -11.16
N LEU A 88 -0.85 -24.07 -11.36
CA LEU A 88 -1.71 -23.30 -12.28
C LEU A 88 -1.34 -23.52 -13.76
N ARG A 89 -0.17 -24.11 -14.05
CA ARG A 89 0.21 -24.57 -15.39
C ARG A 89 -0.46 -25.94 -15.59
N GLY A 90 -1.51 -25.99 -16.43
CA GLY A 90 -2.30 -27.21 -16.65
C GLY A 90 -1.46 -28.45 -16.94
N GLU A 91 -1.96 -29.62 -16.52
CA GLU A 91 -1.43 -30.95 -16.83
C GLU A 91 -1.36 -31.18 -18.35
N GLY A 92 -0.27 -30.75 -18.99
CA GLY A 92 -0.07 -30.93 -20.44
C GLY A 92 0.98 -30.05 -21.09
N GLY A 93 1.80 -29.31 -20.32
CA GLY A 93 2.92 -28.54 -20.87
C GLY A 93 4.21 -29.35 -20.96
N GLU A 94 4.18 -30.48 -21.65
CA GLU A 94 5.36 -31.16 -22.20
C GLU A 94 5.55 -30.62 -23.63
N HIS A 95 6.67 -29.96 -23.88
CA HIS A 95 7.46 -29.96 -25.12
C HIS A 95 8.56 -28.91 -24.93
N GLU A 96 9.74 -29.42 -24.54
CA GLU A 96 11.09 -28.80 -24.53
C GLU A 96 11.45 -27.82 -23.40
#